data_AF-A0A6C0BTV1-F1
#
_entry.id   AF-A0A6C0BTV1-F1
#
_cell.length_a   1.000
_cell.length_b   1.000
_cell.length_c   1.000
_cell.angle_alpha   90.00
_cell.angle_beta   90.00
_cell.angle_gamma   90.00
#
_symmetry.space_group_name_H-M   'P 1'
#
loop_
_entity.id
_entity.type
_entity.pdbx_description
1 polymer ?
#
loop_
_entity_poly.entity_id
_entity_poly.type
_entity_poly.pdbx_seq_one_letter_code
_entity_poly.pdbx_strand_id
1 'polypeptide(L)'
;MIKNDLKNILSKQFFVGFTYLIFGLFLVLKKISPIYLLFCLAFMQFYSYFIHVLFHTIPYIREVHLIHHEKKIISKKLDLLFETILNFCFFGILYFIQELTGIKIIPTKIIIYAGLVYTSSHIINYSILNVNDIHEKHHLKEDGIYKYNFGPNIVDYVMGTNYHNDCEDLRHMYPNIILSYFFTELISRFF
;
A
#
# COMPACT_ATOMS: atom_id res chain seq x y z
N MET A 1 21.24 -13.40 16.63
CA MET A 1 19.95 -12.94 16.08
C MET A 1 20.08 -11.59 15.38
N ILE A 2 20.32 -10.48 16.10
CA ILE A 2 20.28 -9.10 15.57
C ILE A 2 21.04 -8.84 14.25
N LYS A 3 22.22 -9.45 14.03
CA LYS A 3 23.00 -9.25 12.79
C LYS A 3 22.35 -9.86 11.53
N ASN A 4 21.64 -10.97 11.67
CA ASN A 4 20.96 -11.61 10.52
C ASN A 4 19.71 -10.83 10.13
N ASP A 5 19.02 -10.24 11.10
CA ASP A 5 17.81 -9.45 10.88
C ASP A 5 18.13 -8.15 10.14
N LEU A 6 19.21 -7.45 10.53
CA LEU A 6 19.63 -6.22 9.84
C LEU A 6 20.02 -6.46 8.37
N LYS A 7 20.76 -7.54 8.08
CA LYS A 7 21.13 -7.90 6.71
C LYS A 7 19.88 -8.20 5.85
N ASN A 8 18.91 -8.89 6.44
CA ASN A 8 17.65 -9.21 5.76
C ASN A 8 16.84 -7.94 5.49
N ILE A 9 16.65 -7.07 6.48
CA ILE A 9 15.94 -5.78 6.30
C ILE A 9 16.62 -4.93 5.22
N LEU A 10 17.94 -4.81 5.25
CA LEU A 10 18.68 -4.04 4.25
C LEU A 10 18.52 -4.60 2.83
N SER A 11 18.67 -5.91 2.66
CA SER A 11 18.63 -6.54 1.34
C SER A 11 17.23 -6.71 0.76
N LYS A 12 16.22 -6.92 1.62
CA LYS A 12 14.84 -7.24 1.20
C LYS A 12 13.90 -6.03 1.15
N GLN A 13 14.15 -5.01 1.98
CA GLN A 13 13.20 -3.90 2.15
C GLN A 13 13.84 -2.53 1.96
N PHE A 14 15.04 -2.28 2.52
CA PHE A 14 15.65 -0.95 2.48
C PHE A 14 15.84 -0.45 1.06
N PHE A 15 16.42 -1.24 0.16
CA PHE A 15 16.63 -0.79 -1.22
C PHE A 15 15.32 -0.57 -1.98
N VAL A 16 14.26 -1.31 -1.67
CA VAL A 16 12.94 -1.12 -2.27
C VAL A 16 12.34 0.19 -1.78
N GLY A 17 12.35 0.42 -0.46
CA GLY A 17 11.92 1.69 0.14
C GLY A 17 12.74 2.88 -0.32
N PHE A 18 14.05 2.70 -0.50
CA PHE A 18 14.93 3.73 -1.03
C PHE A 18 14.60 4.06 -2.49
N THR A 19 14.36 3.06 -3.35
CA THR A 19 13.90 3.30 -4.72
C THR A 19 12.54 4.00 -4.74
N TYR A 20 11.60 3.59 -3.90
CA TYR A 20 10.31 4.27 -3.74
C TYR A 20 10.48 5.74 -3.37
N LEU A 21 11.39 6.05 -2.44
CA LEU A 21 11.76 7.42 -2.04
C LEU A 21 12.37 8.22 -3.19
N ILE A 22 13.34 7.66 -3.92
CA ILE A 22 14.02 8.37 -5.01
C ILE A 22 13.05 8.74 -6.14
N PHE A 23 12.18 7.82 -6.55
CA PHE A 23 11.16 8.13 -7.55
C PHE A 23 10.11 9.12 -7.02
N GLY A 24 9.73 9.00 -5.74
CA GLY A 24 8.91 10.01 -5.08
C GLY A 24 9.55 11.40 -5.13
N LEU A 25 10.86 11.49 -4.91
CA LEU A 25 11.61 12.76 -4.97
C LEU A 25 11.60 13.38 -6.35
N PHE A 26 11.73 12.56 -7.41
CA PHE A 26 11.67 13.06 -8.77
C PHE A 26 10.29 13.64 -9.13
N LEU A 27 9.18 13.12 -8.58
CA LEU A 27 7.84 13.65 -8.84
C LEU A 27 7.61 15.07 -8.31
N VAL A 28 8.28 15.41 -7.21
CA VAL A 28 8.07 16.66 -6.45
C VAL A 28 9.34 17.49 -6.33
N LEU A 29 10.33 17.20 -7.17
CA LEU A 29 11.62 17.86 -7.17
C LEU A 29 11.43 19.38 -7.25
N LYS A 30 12.14 20.12 -6.39
CA LYS A 30 12.08 21.59 -6.26
C LYS A 30 10.77 22.16 -5.71
N LYS A 31 9.71 21.36 -5.51
CA LYS A 31 8.45 21.82 -4.90
C LYS A 31 8.45 21.68 -3.39
N ILE A 32 9.10 20.64 -2.86
CA ILE A 32 9.19 20.37 -1.43
C ILE A 32 10.58 19.92 -1.00
N SER A 33 10.87 20.01 0.30
CA SER A 33 12.11 19.48 0.86
C SER A 33 12.10 17.94 0.89
N PRO A 34 13.26 17.28 0.74
CA PRO A 34 13.37 15.82 0.87
C PRO A 34 12.91 15.30 2.23
N ILE A 35 13.10 16.07 3.31
CA ILE A 35 12.65 15.70 4.66
C ILE A 35 11.12 15.68 4.72
N TYR A 36 10.46 16.67 4.13
CA TYR A 36 9.00 16.68 4.08
C TYR A 36 8.46 15.55 3.19
N LEU A 37 9.15 15.20 2.11
CA LEU A 37 8.82 14.02 1.31
C LEU A 37 8.92 12.72 2.14
N LEU A 38 9.97 12.54 2.93
CA LEU A 38 10.11 11.38 3.82
C LEU A 38 8.91 11.29 4.77
N PHE A 39 8.52 12.41 5.37
CA PHE A 39 7.31 12.47 6.19
C PHE A 39 6.06 12.08 5.39
N CYS A 40 5.89 12.61 4.18
CA CYS A 40 4.75 12.30 3.32
C CYS A 40 4.68 10.80 3.00
N LEU A 41 5.78 10.20 2.56
CA LEU A 41 5.81 8.78 2.20
C LEU A 41 5.59 7.89 3.42
N ALA A 42 6.21 8.20 4.56
CA ALA A 42 5.96 7.49 5.81
C ALA A 42 4.48 7.61 6.22
N PHE A 43 3.91 8.81 6.16
CA PHE A 43 2.49 9.04 6.40
C PHE A 43 1.63 8.17 5.49
N MET A 44 1.94 8.07 4.19
CA MET A 44 1.19 7.23 3.26
C MET A 44 1.24 5.73 3.62
N GLN A 45 2.37 5.24 4.14
CA GLN A 45 2.46 3.85 4.60
C GLN A 45 1.54 3.60 5.81
N PHE A 46 1.60 4.46 6.83
CA PHE A 46 0.70 4.37 7.99
C PHE A 46 -0.76 4.57 7.60
N TYR A 47 -1.04 5.52 6.71
CA TYR A 47 -2.37 5.77 6.18
C TYR A 47 -2.96 4.50 5.54
N SER A 48 -2.19 3.82 4.70
CA SER A 48 -2.62 2.57 4.06
C SER A 48 -2.94 1.46 5.08
N TYR A 49 -2.15 1.34 6.14
CA TYR A 49 -2.42 0.42 7.24
C TYR A 49 -3.73 0.76 7.96
N PHE A 50 -3.90 2.02 8.40
CA PHE A 50 -5.06 2.42 9.18
C PHE A 50 -6.35 2.34 8.36
N ILE A 51 -6.33 2.78 7.10
CA ILE A 51 -7.51 2.69 6.26
C ILE A 51 -7.87 1.21 6.01
N HIS A 52 -6.89 0.33 5.82
CA HIS A 52 -7.15 -1.09 5.67
C HIS A 52 -7.79 -1.69 6.93
N VAL A 53 -7.26 -1.40 8.12
CA VAL A 53 -7.86 -1.81 9.40
C VAL A 53 -9.30 -1.28 9.55
N LEU A 54 -9.55 -0.02 9.19
CA LEU A 54 -10.89 0.56 9.21
C LEU A 54 -11.85 -0.20 8.30
N PHE A 55 -11.38 -0.63 7.13
CA PHE A 55 -12.18 -1.41 6.18
C PHE A 55 -12.52 -2.82 6.70
N HIS A 56 -11.68 -3.42 7.56
CA HIS A 56 -12.03 -4.68 8.23
C HIS A 56 -12.93 -4.52 9.46
N THR A 57 -13.03 -3.31 10.02
CA THR A 57 -13.72 -3.08 11.30
C THR A 57 -15.09 -2.43 11.14
N ILE A 58 -15.31 -1.60 10.12
CA ILE A 58 -16.60 -0.93 9.89
C ILE A 58 -17.55 -1.87 9.13
N PRO A 59 -18.71 -2.27 9.69
CA PRO A 59 -19.55 -3.35 9.14
C PRO A 59 -19.91 -3.22 7.65
N TYR A 60 -20.42 -2.07 7.21
CA TYR A 60 -20.85 -1.87 5.82
C TYR A 60 -19.66 -1.85 4.83
N ILE A 61 -18.55 -1.27 5.26
CA ILE A 61 -17.34 -1.20 4.44
C ILE A 61 -16.67 -2.58 4.37
N ARG A 62 -16.70 -3.29 5.51
CA ARG A 62 -16.27 -4.67 5.64
C ARG A 62 -17.05 -5.56 4.69
N GLU A 63 -18.37 -5.45 4.59
CA GLU A 63 -19.16 -6.25 3.64
C GLU A 63 -18.70 -6.06 2.20
N VAL A 64 -18.47 -4.81 1.76
CA VAL A 64 -17.98 -4.52 0.40
C VAL A 64 -16.56 -5.06 0.19
N HIS A 65 -15.68 -4.89 1.18
CA HIS A 65 -14.34 -5.43 1.13
C HIS A 65 -14.36 -6.97 1.13
N LEU A 66 -15.24 -7.59 1.92
CA LEU A 66 -15.42 -9.03 2.06
C LEU A 66 -15.92 -9.71 0.79
N ILE A 67 -16.61 -9.01 -0.12
CA ILE A 67 -16.98 -9.56 -1.43
C ILE A 67 -15.73 -10.13 -2.13
N HIS A 68 -14.58 -9.47 -1.97
CA HIS A 68 -13.32 -9.95 -2.52
C HIS A 68 -12.74 -11.16 -1.77
N HIS A 69 -12.94 -11.21 -0.46
CA HIS A 69 -12.52 -12.35 0.37
C HIS A 69 -13.37 -13.60 0.13
N GLU A 70 -14.62 -13.43 -0.27
CA GLU A 70 -15.57 -14.51 -0.51
C GLU A 70 -15.51 -14.98 -1.97
N LYS A 71 -14.50 -15.83 -2.27
CA LYS A 71 -14.16 -16.41 -3.59
C LYS A 71 -15.30 -17.05 -4.41
N LYS A 72 -16.54 -17.10 -3.91
CA LYS A 72 -17.67 -17.85 -4.50
C LYS A 72 -18.78 -17.00 -5.12
N ILE A 73 -18.78 -15.67 -4.95
CA ILE A 73 -19.93 -14.84 -5.37
C ILE A 73 -19.74 -14.25 -6.76
N ILE A 74 -18.51 -13.88 -7.14
CA ILE A 74 -18.22 -13.20 -8.41
C ILE A 74 -17.04 -13.84 -9.15
N SER A 75 -16.97 -13.63 -10.47
CA SER A 75 -15.83 -14.12 -11.26
C SER A 75 -14.52 -13.47 -10.82
N LYS A 76 -13.39 -14.19 -10.87
CA LYS A 76 -12.06 -13.67 -10.50
C LYS A 76 -11.70 -12.34 -11.20
N LYS A 77 -12.18 -12.11 -12.42
CA LYS A 77 -11.93 -10.84 -13.13
C LYS A 77 -12.67 -9.65 -12.51
N LEU A 78 -13.94 -9.85 -12.14
CA LEU A 78 -14.73 -8.82 -11.48
C LEU A 78 -14.20 -8.57 -10.07
N ASP A 79 -13.81 -9.65 -9.40
CA ASP A 79 -13.19 -9.61 -8.09
C ASP A 79 -11.95 -8.70 -8.04
N LEU A 80 -10.97 -9.00 -8.90
CA LEU A 80 -9.76 -8.17 -9.05
C LEU A 80 -10.08 -6.72 -9.45
N LEU A 81 -11.12 -6.50 -10.26
CA LEU A 81 -11.55 -5.15 -10.64
C LEU A 81 -12.09 -4.37 -9.42
N PHE A 82 -12.96 -4.99 -8.61
CA PHE A 82 -13.47 -4.38 -7.39
C PHE A 82 -12.36 -4.09 -6.40
N GLU A 83 -11.47 -5.04 -6.18
CA GLU A 83 -10.29 -4.90 -5.33
C GLU A 83 -9.37 -3.76 -5.82
N THR A 84 -9.15 -3.65 -7.14
CA THR A 84 -8.36 -2.55 -7.74
C THR A 84 -9.01 -1.20 -7.46
N ILE A 85 -10.31 -1.08 -7.71
CA ILE A 85 -11.07 0.17 -7.50
C ILE A 85 -11.04 0.55 -6.03
N LEU A 86 -11.34 -0.39 -5.13
CA LEU A 86 -11.33 -0.15 -3.68
C LEU A 86 -9.95 0.30 -3.21
N ASN A 87 -8.90 -0.47 -3.53
CA ASN A 87 -7.54 -0.15 -3.12
C ASN A 87 -7.10 1.24 -3.60
N PHE A 88 -7.44 1.64 -4.84
CA PHE A 88 -7.10 2.98 -5.33
C PHE A 88 -7.97 4.07 -4.69
N CYS A 89 -9.27 3.82 -4.51
CA CYS A 89 -10.20 4.75 -3.85
C CYS A 89 -9.80 5.06 -2.41
N PHE A 90 -9.11 4.14 -1.71
CA PHE A 90 -8.59 4.41 -0.37
C PHE A 90 -7.69 5.66 -0.38
N PHE A 91 -6.80 5.76 -1.35
CA PHE A 91 -5.94 6.95 -1.51
C PHE A 91 -6.73 8.16 -1.99
N GLY A 92 -7.78 7.94 -2.79
CA GLY A 92 -8.74 8.96 -3.19
C GLY A 92 -9.42 9.65 -2.01
N ILE A 93 -9.75 8.94 -0.94
CA ILE A 93 -10.37 9.52 0.28
C ILE A 93 -9.48 10.62 0.86
N LEU A 94 -8.17 10.37 0.99
CA LEU A 94 -7.24 11.39 1.49
C LEU A 94 -7.22 12.62 0.58
N TYR A 95 -7.15 12.42 -0.74
CA TYR A 95 -7.22 13.52 -1.70
C TYR A 95 -8.50 14.35 -1.53
N PHE A 96 -9.67 13.70 -1.47
CA PHE A 96 -10.95 14.40 -1.30
C PHE A 96 -11.02 15.17 0.02
N ILE A 97 -10.53 14.61 1.13
CA ILE A 97 -10.48 15.31 2.41
C ILE A 97 -9.63 16.59 2.31
N GLN A 98 -8.47 16.53 1.65
CA GLN A 98 -7.63 17.71 1.47
C GLN A 98 -8.30 18.79 0.61
N GLU A 99 -9.03 18.41 -0.45
CA GLU A 99 -9.74 19.37 -1.30
C GLU A 99 -10.97 19.95 -0.59
N LEU A 100 -11.72 19.15 0.17
CA LEU A 100 -12.90 19.63 0.92
C LEU A 100 -12.51 20.59 2.06
N THR A 101 -11.41 20.31 2.76
CA THR A 101 -10.96 21.13 3.89
C THR A 101 -10.06 22.29 3.48
N GLY A 102 -9.50 22.25 2.27
CA GLY A 102 -8.45 23.16 1.81
C GLY A 102 -7.07 22.92 2.43
N ILE A 103 -6.93 21.92 3.33
CA ILE A 103 -5.66 21.63 4.02
C ILE A 103 -4.86 20.61 3.21
N LYS A 104 -3.80 21.07 2.52
CA LYS A 104 -2.95 20.22 1.65
C LYS A 104 -1.71 19.71 2.41
N ILE A 105 -1.84 18.55 3.06
CA ILE A 105 -0.76 17.94 3.87
C ILE A 105 0.17 17.08 3.02
N ILE A 106 -0.34 16.39 2.02
CA ILE A 106 0.42 15.50 1.14
C ILE A 106 0.22 16.01 -0.30
N PRO A 107 1.30 16.21 -1.08
CA PRO A 107 1.16 16.59 -2.47
C PRO A 107 0.34 15.55 -3.26
N THR A 108 -0.60 15.99 -4.09
CA THR A 108 -1.48 15.11 -4.89
C THR A 108 -0.70 14.07 -5.70
N LYS A 109 0.45 14.47 -6.28
CA LYS A 109 1.36 13.53 -6.98
C LYS A 109 1.81 12.37 -6.09
N ILE A 110 2.10 12.63 -4.82
CA ILE A 110 2.53 11.60 -3.87
C ILE A 110 1.37 10.70 -3.48
N ILE A 111 0.16 11.23 -3.33
CA ILE A 111 -1.05 10.43 -3.07
C ILE A 111 -1.29 9.45 -4.24
N ILE A 112 -1.29 9.95 -5.48
CA ILE A 112 -1.48 9.13 -6.69
C ILE A 112 -0.39 8.07 -6.81
N TYR A 113 0.87 8.48 -6.64
CA TYR A 113 2.01 7.58 -6.72
C TYR A 113 1.95 6.47 -5.67
N ALA A 114 1.66 6.81 -4.41
CA ALA A 114 1.47 5.82 -3.35
C ALA A 114 0.32 4.87 -3.63
N GLY A 115 -0.82 5.39 -4.11
CA GLY A 115 -1.97 4.58 -4.47
C GLY A 115 -1.69 3.61 -5.62
N LEU A 116 -1.00 4.07 -6.67
CA LEU A 116 -0.60 3.19 -7.78
C LEU A 116 0.38 2.10 -7.33
N VAL A 117 1.37 2.43 -6.49
CA VAL A 117 2.32 1.42 -5.97
C VAL A 117 1.58 0.40 -5.11
N TYR A 118 0.74 0.85 -4.18
CA TYR A 118 -0.04 -0.04 -3.32
C TYR A 118 -0.96 -0.94 -4.14
N THR A 119 -1.84 -0.35 -4.95
CA THR A 119 -2.83 -1.10 -5.73
C THR A 119 -2.17 -2.06 -6.70
N SER A 120 -1.14 -1.64 -7.44
CA SER A 120 -0.48 -2.54 -8.38
C SER A 120 0.25 -3.68 -7.67
N SER A 121 0.88 -3.43 -6.52
CA SER A 121 1.55 -4.49 -5.75
C SER A 121 0.53 -5.51 -5.24
N HIS A 122 -0.60 -5.02 -4.73
CA HIS A 122 -1.69 -5.85 -4.27
C HIS A 122 -2.25 -6.74 -5.39
N ILE A 123 -2.62 -6.13 -6.52
CA ILE A 123 -3.30 -6.84 -7.60
C ILE A 123 -2.35 -7.72 -8.40
N ILE A 124 -1.20 -7.18 -8.83
CA ILE A 124 -0.28 -7.89 -9.72
C ILE A 124 0.52 -8.92 -8.91
N ASN A 125 1.17 -8.48 -7.85
CA ASN A 125 2.13 -9.34 -7.16
C ASN A 125 1.42 -10.32 -6.24
N TYR A 126 0.43 -9.87 -5.47
CA TYR A 126 -0.27 -10.75 -4.53
C TYR A 126 -1.44 -11.50 -5.19
N SER A 127 -2.38 -10.83 -5.85
CA SER A 127 -3.61 -11.50 -6.33
C SER A 127 -3.46 -12.27 -7.66
N ILE A 128 -2.54 -11.85 -8.54
CA ILE A 128 -2.28 -12.50 -9.84
C ILE A 128 -1.07 -13.44 -9.78
N LEU A 129 0.08 -12.94 -9.36
CA LEU A 129 1.34 -13.69 -9.39
C LEU A 129 1.59 -14.54 -8.13
N ASN A 130 0.89 -14.27 -7.02
CA ASN A 130 1.07 -14.93 -5.73
C ASN A 130 2.54 -15.05 -5.32
N VAL A 131 3.28 -13.94 -5.41
CA VAL A 131 4.74 -13.92 -5.19
C VAL A 131 5.16 -14.37 -3.78
N ASN A 132 4.25 -14.27 -2.81
CA ASN A 132 4.39 -14.79 -1.46
C ASN A 132 3.01 -15.09 -0.85
N ASP A 133 3.01 -15.73 0.33
CA ASP A 133 1.81 -16.10 1.07
C ASP A 133 1.42 -15.08 2.17
N ILE A 134 2.12 -13.95 2.28
CA ILE A 134 1.92 -12.97 3.36
C ILE A 134 0.57 -12.28 3.20
N HIS A 135 0.24 -11.87 1.98
CA HIS A 135 -1.08 -11.33 1.68
C HIS A 135 -2.17 -12.40 1.78
N GLU A 136 -1.92 -13.66 1.43
CA GLU A 136 -2.89 -14.73 1.65
C GLU A 136 -3.16 -14.96 3.14
N LYS A 137 -2.13 -14.81 3.99
CA LYS A 137 -2.25 -14.90 5.45
C LYS A 137 -3.04 -13.75 6.06
N HIS A 138 -3.07 -12.59 5.42
CA HIS A 138 -3.98 -11.51 5.80
C HIS A 138 -5.44 -11.98 5.70
N HIS A 139 -5.78 -12.82 4.71
CA HIS A 139 -7.12 -13.36 4.53
C HIS A 139 -7.53 -14.41 5.58
N LEU A 140 -6.61 -14.82 6.47
CA LEU A 140 -6.90 -15.74 7.55
C LEU A 140 -7.67 -15.01 8.66
N LYS A 141 -8.81 -15.60 9.03
CA LYS A 141 -9.63 -15.16 10.17
C LYS A 141 -9.23 -15.97 11.41
N GLU A 142 -8.96 -15.29 12.51
CA GLU A 142 -8.90 -15.88 13.84
C GLU A 142 -10.15 -15.42 14.61
N ASP A 143 -10.95 -16.35 15.11
CA ASP A 143 -12.25 -16.07 15.73
C ASP A 143 -13.22 -15.24 14.86
N GLY A 144 -13.13 -15.41 13.52
CA GLY A 144 -13.95 -14.67 12.56
C GLY A 144 -13.49 -13.22 12.31
N ILE A 145 -12.33 -12.84 12.84
CA ILE A 145 -11.76 -11.49 12.76
C ILE A 145 -10.42 -11.54 12.01
N TYR A 146 -10.20 -10.57 11.13
CA TYR A 146 -8.91 -10.34 10.48
C TYR A 146 -7.96 -9.73 11.51
N LYS A 147 -6.74 -10.26 11.65
CA LYS A 147 -5.78 -9.78 12.65
C LYS A 147 -4.40 -9.43 12.12
N TYR A 148 -4.10 -9.79 10.87
CA TYR A 148 -2.71 -9.81 10.42
C TYR A 148 -2.48 -9.11 9.09
N ASN A 149 -1.23 -8.65 8.89
CA ASN A 149 -0.65 -8.16 7.64
C ASN A 149 -1.53 -7.11 6.94
N PHE A 150 -1.97 -6.08 7.67
CA PHE A 150 -2.85 -5.03 7.15
C PHE A 150 -2.09 -4.00 6.32
N GLY A 151 -0.79 -3.91 6.46
CA GLY A 151 0.01 -2.88 5.85
C GLY A 151 1.28 -3.40 5.21
N PRO A 152 2.18 -2.47 4.87
CA PRO A 152 3.56 -2.79 4.59
C PRO A 152 4.21 -3.44 5.83
N ASN A 153 5.05 -4.45 5.63
CA ASN A 153 5.66 -5.26 6.69
C ASN A 153 6.28 -4.44 7.86
N ILE A 154 6.91 -3.29 7.57
CA ILE A 154 7.49 -2.39 8.60
C ILE A 154 6.38 -1.79 9.48
N VAL A 155 5.27 -1.37 8.88
CA VAL A 155 4.14 -0.79 9.64
C VAL A 155 3.47 -1.88 10.47
N ASP A 156 3.20 -3.06 9.90
CA ASP A 156 2.67 -4.19 10.68
C ASP A 156 3.62 -4.61 11.81
N TYR A 157 4.94 -4.47 11.61
CA TYR A 157 5.92 -4.78 12.67
C TYR A 157 5.82 -3.77 13.82
N VAL A 158 5.71 -2.48 13.49
CA VAL A 158 5.51 -1.40 14.46
C VAL A 158 4.18 -1.55 15.19
N MET A 159 3.13 -1.98 14.49
CA MET A 159 1.78 -2.12 15.03
C MET A 159 1.51 -3.49 15.69
N GLY A 160 2.44 -4.45 15.57
CA GLY A 160 2.31 -5.79 16.15
C GLY A 160 1.29 -6.68 15.44
N THR A 161 1.03 -6.44 14.16
CA THR A 161 0.03 -7.14 13.34
C THR A 161 0.64 -8.04 12.27
N ASN A 162 1.94 -8.34 12.31
CA ASN A 162 2.51 -9.34 11.40
C ASN A 162 2.09 -10.77 11.80
N TYR A 163 1.72 -11.59 10.81
CA TYR A 163 1.42 -13.01 11.04
C TYR A 163 2.67 -13.83 11.42
N HIS A 164 3.81 -13.49 10.81
CA HIS A 164 5.12 -14.07 11.14
C HIS A 164 6.10 -12.96 11.47
N ASN A 165 7.03 -13.21 12.39
CA ASN A 165 8.11 -12.28 12.73
C ASN A 165 9.21 -12.18 11.66
N ASP A 166 8.93 -12.63 10.44
CA ASP A 166 9.89 -12.64 9.35
C ASP A 166 9.78 -11.37 8.48
N CYS A 167 10.94 -10.92 8.02
CA CYS A 167 11.10 -9.79 7.11
C CYS A 167 10.68 -10.21 5.68
N GLU A 168 9.56 -9.67 5.21
CA GLU A 168 9.06 -9.87 3.85
C GLU A 168 10.08 -9.43 2.80
N ASP A 169 10.18 -10.20 1.71
CA ASP A 169 10.95 -9.83 0.53
C ASP A 169 10.14 -8.95 -0.42
N LEU A 170 10.40 -7.65 -0.40
CA LEU A 170 9.67 -6.65 -1.20
C LEU A 170 10.29 -6.39 -2.58
N ARG A 171 11.36 -7.12 -2.97
CA ARG A 171 12.07 -6.85 -4.23
C ARG A 171 11.19 -7.01 -5.47
N HIS A 172 10.13 -7.81 -5.37
CA HIS A 172 9.14 -7.95 -6.43
C HIS A 172 8.35 -6.66 -6.72
N MET A 173 8.40 -5.65 -5.85
CA MET A 173 7.71 -4.36 -6.03
C MET A 173 8.48 -3.36 -6.90
N TYR A 174 9.74 -3.62 -7.30
CA TYR A 174 10.49 -2.69 -8.15
C TYR A 174 9.75 -2.29 -9.44
N PRO A 175 9.15 -3.22 -10.21
CA PRO A 175 8.39 -2.85 -11.40
C PRO A 175 7.20 -1.95 -11.08
N ASN A 176 6.47 -2.24 -9.99
CA ASN A 176 5.34 -1.46 -9.52
C ASN A 176 5.75 -0.01 -9.21
N ILE A 177 6.86 0.16 -8.48
CA ILE A 177 7.43 1.47 -8.14
C ILE A 177 7.79 2.27 -9.40
N ILE A 178 8.54 1.66 -10.31
CA ILE A 178 9.03 2.33 -11.54
C ILE A 178 7.85 2.70 -12.45
N LEU A 179 6.92 1.78 -12.69
CA LEU A 179 5.77 2.05 -13.56
C LEU A 179 4.84 3.10 -12.94
N SER A 180 4.60 3.03 -11.63
CA SER A 180 3.75 4.00 -10.94
C SER A 180 4.31 5.42 -11.04
N TYR A 181 5.64 5.58 -11.04
CA TYR A 181 6.27 6.88 -11.29
C TYR A 181 5.90 7.43 -12.67
N PHE A 182 6.10 6.66 -13.73
CA PHE A 182 5.79 7.10 -15.10
C PHE A 182 4.31 7.38 -15.31
N PHE A 183 3.43 6.53 -14.76
CA PHE A 183 1.99 6.77 -14.80
C PHE A 183 1.61 8.04 -14.04
N THR A 184 2.20 8.27 -12.86
CA THR A 184 1.93 9.50 -12.10
C THR A 184 2.38 10.73 -12.89
N GLU A 185 3.56 10.72 -13.50
CA GLU A 185 4.02 11.83 -14.35
C GLU A 185 3.10 12.05 -15.56
N LEU A 186 2.63 10.98 -16.21
CA LEU A 186 1.69 11.08 -17.33
C LEU A 186 0.36 11.71 -16.89
N ILE A 187 -0.23 11.18 -15.81
CA ILE A 187 -1.52 11.63 -15.26
C ILE A 187 -1.43 13.08 -14.80
N SER A 188 -0.31 13.48 -14.19
CA SER A 188 -0.08 14.85 -13.72
C SER A 188 0.15 15.88 -14.82
N ARG A 189 0.03 15.51 -16.10
CA ARG A 189 -0.01 16.48 -17.21
C ARG A 189 -1.41 17.01 -17.47
N PHE A 190 -2.42 16.38 -16.88
CA PHE A 190 -3.83 16.71 -17.10
C PHE A 190 -4.42 17.59 -15.99
N PHE A 191 -3.63 17.97 -14.98
CA PHE A 191 -3.96 18.89 -13.89
C PHE A 191 -2.68 19.48 -13.29
#